data_AF-A0A6A4YZ09-F1
#
_entry.id   AF-A0A6A4YZ09-F1
#
_cell.length_a   1.000
_cell.length_b   1.000
_cell.length_c   1.000
_cell.angle_alpha   90.00
_cell.angle_beta   90.00
_cell.angle_gamma   90.00
#
_symmetry.space_group_name_H-M   'P 1'
#
loop_
_entity.id
_entity.type
_entity.pdbx_description
1 polymer ?
#
loop_
_entity_poly.entity_id
_entity_poly.type
_entity_poly.pdbx_seq_one_letter_code
_entity_poly.pdbx_strand_id
1 'polypeptide(L)'
;MTNILAFLTVFATVASATAYRNDNHELDATTKACLRARRTFNGKKRQFCAAGQDFLGWLCYDKCPSNMARGGVDCHSICPPEFTDMGLTCLKKGSYGRGVGYPWKFGDLWKFNGTIFNSRGMFQRCEKDYGQGNCELYDLVVYPKCLPGYTPVGCCICQPPLPDCESFGLLSSDVINPSIGLSCAKKIVIGNPHRP
;
A
#
# COMPACT_ATOMS: atom_id res chain seq x y z
N MET A 1 1.94 -11.56 -63.17
CA MET A 1 3.34 -11.24 -63.53
C MET A 1 3.63 -9.78 -63.16
N THR A 2 4.23 -9.53 -62.00
CA THR A 2 4.91 -8.33 -61.45
C THR A 2 4.82 -8.46 -59.91
N ASN A 3 5.80 -8.18 -59.06
CA ASN A 3 7.18 -7.71 -59.19
C ASN A 3 7.88 -8.13 -57.89
N ILE A 4 9.01 -8.83 -57.98
CA ILE A 4 9.87 -9.23 -56.85
C ILE A 4 11.06 -8.28 -56.84
N LEU A 5 11.56 -7.94 -55.63
CA LEU A 5 12.61 -6.94 -55.28
C LEU A 5 12.00 -5.55 -55.03
N ALA A 6 12.23 -4.87 -53.92
CA ALA A 6 13.19 -5.01 -52.85
C ALA A 6 12.64 -4.26 -51.64
N PHE A 7 12.96 -4.67 -50.41
CA PHE A 7 13.46 -3.75 -49.39
C PHE A 7 14.05 -4.59 -48.26
N LEU A 8 15.36 -4.46 -48.18
CA LEU A 8 16.28 -5.01 -47.19
C LEU A 8 15.70 -5.02 -45.77
N THR A 9 15.65 -6.21 -45.19
CA THR A 9 15.50 -6.45 -43.76
C THR A 9 16.72 -5.89 -43.03
N VAL A 10 16.61 -4.67 -42.50
CA VAL A 10 17.43 -4.21 -41.38
C VAL A 10 16.49 -3.66 -40.32
N PHE A 11 15.82 -4.57 -39.62
CA PHE A 11 15.45 -4.32 -38.23
C PHE A 11 16.36 -5.22 -37.40
N ALA A 12 17.56 -4.70 -37.13
CA ALA A 12 18.28 -5.13 -35.95
C ALA A 12 17.34 -4.89 -34.78
N THR A 13 16.80 -5.96 -34.20
CA THR A 13 16.09 -5.92 -32.94
C THR A 13 17.08 -5.43 -31.91
N VAL A 14 17.03 -4.14 -31.59
CA VAL A 14 17.62 -3.62 -30.36
C VAL A 14 16.74 -4.17 -29.25
N ALA A 15 17.00 -5.41 -28.84
CA ALA A 15 16.56 -5.89 -27.55
C ALA A 15 17.37 -5.08 -26.53
N SER A 16 16.86 -3.89 -26.21
CA SER A 16 17.23 -3.19 -24.99
C SER A 16 16.83 -4.12 -23.85
N ALA A 17 17.75 -5.00 -23.46
CA ALA A 17 17.74 -5.60 -22.15
C ALA A 17 17.95 -4.46 -21.17
N THR A 18 16.88 -3.73 -20.82
CA THR A 18 16.77 -3.19 -19.48
C THR A 18 16.78 -4.41 -18.59
N ALA A 19 17.98 -4.81 -18.17
CA ALA A 19 18.16 -5.75 -17.09
C ALA A 19 17.56 -5.09 -15.85
N TYR A 20 16.26 -5.26 -15.67
CA TYR A 20 15.61 -5.17 -14.37
C TYR A 20 16.16 -6.35 -13.58
N ARG A 21 17.41 -6.21 -13.11
CA ARG A 21 18.09 -7.24 -12.34
C ARG A 21 17.43 -7.25 -10.98
N ASN A 22 16.40 -8.10 -10.85
CA ASN A 22 16.01 -8.65 -9.57
C ASN A 22 17.26 -9.34 -9.01
N ASP A 23 17.94 -8.70 -8.07
CA ASP A 23 19.05 -9.28 -7.32
C ASP A 23 18.51 -10.34 -6.33
N ASN A 24 17.92 -11.40 -6.88
CA ASN A 24 17.82 -12.68 -6.21
C ASN A 24 19.16 -13.41 -6.40
N HIS A 25 20.26 -12.77 -5.99
CA HIS A 25 21.58 -13.41 -6.05
C HIS A 25 21.59 -14.51 -4.99
N GLU A 26 21.09 -15.68 -5.37
CA GLU A 26 21.27 -16.89 -4.59
C GLU A 26 22.78 -17.08 -4.44
N LEU A 27 23.27 -16.88 -3.21
CA LEU A 27 24.69 -16.99 -2.93
C LEU A 27 25.17 -18.36 -3.37
N ASP A 28 26.20 -18.37 -4.22
CA ASP A 28 26.90 -19.59 -4.58
C ASP A 28 27.33 -20.35 -3.31
N ALA A 29 27.36 -21.68 -3.42
CA ALA A 29 27.68 -22.58 -2.31
C ALA A 29 29.02 -22.24 -1.65
N THR A 30 30.01 -21.77 -2.42
CA THR A 30 31.34 -21.37 -1.96
C THR A 30 31.28 -20.10 -1.12
N THR A 31 30.53 -19.09 -1.56
CA THR A 31 30.29 -17.85 -0.81
C THR A 31 29.51 -18.14 0.48
N LYS A 32 28.49 -19.00 0.41
CA LYS A 32 27.71 -19.45 1.57
C LYS A 32 28.58 -20.23 2.56
N ALA A 33 29.50 -21.06 2.08
CA ALA A 33 30.45 -21.80 2.89
C ALA A 33 31.51 -20.87 3.53
N CYS A 34 32.04 -19.90 2.80
CA CYS A 34 32.99 -18.91 3.30
C CYS A 34 32.36 -18.04 4.41
N LEU A 35 31.11 -17.59 4.23
CA LEU A 35 30.38 -16.85 5.27
C LEU A 35 30.07 -17.71 6.51
N ARG A 36 29.81 -19.02 6.34
CA ARG A 36 29.67 -19.98 7.46
C ARG A 36 31.01 -20.26 8.16
N ALA A 37 32.09 -20.37 7.41
CA ALA A 37 33.45 -20.56 7.91
C ALA A 37 33.92 -19.33 8.69
N ARG A 38 33.64 -18.11 8.23
CA ARG A 38 33.94 -16.87 8.98
C ARG A 38 33.20 -16.81 10.32
N ARG A 39 32.02 -17.43 10.40
CA ARG A 39 31.22 -17.58 11.63
C ARG A 39 31.69 -18.75 12.50
N THR A 40 32.75 -19.48 12.16
CA THR A 40 33.29 -20.58 12.96
C THR A 40 34.81 -20.43 13.14
N PHE A 41 35.34 -20.64 14.34
CA PHE A 41 36.78 -20.71 14.59
C PHE A 41 37.03 -21.99 15.38
N ASN A 42 37.93 -22.85 14.88
CA ASN A 42 38.17 -24.20 15.41
C ASN A 42 36.89 -25.05 15.57
N GLY A 43 36.01 -25.03 14.56
CA GLY A 43 34.76 -25.83 14.55
C GLY A 43 33.67 -25.35 15.51
N LYS A 44 33.94 -24.33 16.34
CA LYS A 44 32.94 -23.66 17.18
C LYS A 44 32.43 -22.41 16.48
N LYS A 45 31.12 -22.17 16.52
CA LYS A 45 30.53 -20.94 15.99
C LYS A 45 31.16 -19.75 16.74
N ARG A 46 31.86 -18.84 16.05
CA ARG A 46 32.17 -17.50 16.55
C ARG A 46 30.84 -16.78 16.70
N GLN A 47 30.23 -16.93 17.87
CA GLN A 47 29.14 -16.07 18.29
C GLN A 47 29.77 -14.73 18.64
N PHE A 48 29.76 -13.82 17.68
CA PHE A 48 29.99 -12.40 17.97
C PHE A 48 28.92 -11.86 18.92
N CYS A 49 27.78 -12.54 19.06
CA CYS A 49 26.70 -12.14 19.96
C CYS A 49 26.22 -13.32 20.79
N ALA A 50 25.69 -13.04 21.97
CA ALA A 50 25.12 -14.06 22.83
C ALA A 50 23.95 -14.81 22.16
N ALA A 51 23.54 -15.94 22.73
CA ALA A 51 22.31 -16.61 22.29
C ALA A 51 21.12 -15.66 22.47
N GLY A 52 20.25 -15.57 21.45
CA GLY A 52 19.14 -14.62 21.47
C GLY A 52 19.45 -13.25 20.89
N GLN A 53 20.63 -13.05 20.31
CA GLN A 53 21.02 -11.79 19.67
C GLN A 53 21.36 -11.96 18.19
N ASP A 54 21.16 -10.88 17.44
CA ASP A 54 21.56 -10.74 16.04
C ASP A 54 22.71 -9.72 15.93
N PHE A 55 23.73 -10.04 15.13
CA PHE A 55 24.81 -9.12 14.82
C PHE A 55 24.38 -8.20 13.68
N LEU A 56 24.25 -6.90 13.95
CA LEU A 56 23.80 -5.90 13.00
C LEU A 56 24.82 -4.76 12.93
N GLY A 57 25.38 -4.53 11.74
CA GLY A 57 26.49 -3.60 11.55
C GLY A 57 27.73 -4.08 12.31
N TRP A 58 27.93 -3.55 13.52
CA TRP A 58 29.09 -3.81 14.38
C TRP A 58 28.72 -4.13 15.84
N LEU A 59 27.42 -4.17 16.15
CA LEU A 59 26.91 -4.40 17.50
C LEU A 59 25.96 -5.59 17.52
N CYS A 60 25.73 -6.11 18.72
CA CYS A 60 24.79 -7.17 18.98
C CYS A 60 23.48 -6.59 19.48
N TYR A 61 22.38 -6.94 18.83
CA TYR A 61 21.06 -6.49 19.24
C TYR A 61 20.25 -7.68 19.68
N ASP A 62 19.43 -7.48 20.71
CA ASP A 62 18.46 -8.49 21.12
C ASP A 62 17.52 -8.82 19.95
N LYS A 63 17.16 -10.10 19.82
CA LYS A 63 16.18 -10.54 18.84
C LYS A 63 14.84 -9.87 19.11
N CYS A 64 14.10 -9.64 18.03
CA CYS A 64 12.77 -9.07 18.17
C CYS A 64 11.84 -10.00 18.97
N PRO A 65 10.98 -9.45 19.84
CA PRO A 65 9.92 -10.20 20.48
C PRO A 65 9.04 -10.91 19.46
N SER A 66 8.30 -11.93 19.91
CA SER A 66 7.31 -12.61 19.08
C SER A 66 6.31 -11.62 18.48
N ASN A 67 5.95 -11.81 17.22
CA ASN A 67 5.02 -10.96 16.44
C ASN A 67 5.55 -9.55 16.10
N MET A 68 6.87 -9.37 16.14
CA MET A 68 7.54 -8.17 15.64
C MET A 68 8.57 -8.51 14.57
N ALA A 69 8.72 -7.61 13.60
CA ALA A 69 9.73 -7.69 12.55
C ALA A 69 10.77 -6.60 12.75
N ARG A 70 12.01 -6.89 12.37
CA ARG A 70 13.12 -5.94 12.50
C ARG A 70 13.00 -4.85 11.43
N GLY A 71 12.94 -3.59 11.87
CA GLY A 71 13.00 -2.39 11.04
C GLY A 71 14.25 -1.59 11.38
N GLY A 72 15.34 -1.77 10.64
CA GLY A 72 16.64 -1.21 11.01
C GLY A 72 17.21 -1.91 12.25
N VAL A 73 17.49 -1.14 13.32
CA VAL A 73 17.96 -1.69 14.61
C VAL A 73 16.81 -1.99 15.57
N ASP A 74 15.63 -1.43 15.31
CA ASP A 74 14.45 -1.55 16.17
C ASP A 74 13.54 -2.70 15.73
N CYS A 75 12.60 -3.06 16.60
CA CYS A 75 11.60 -4.09 16.35
C CYS A 75 10.22 -3.45 16.26
N HIS A 76 9.57 -3.62 15.11
CA HIS A 76 8.27 -3.02 14.81
C HIS A 76 7.19 -4.08 14.82
N SER A 77 5.98 -3.74 15.28
CA SER A 77 4.82 -4.63 15.16
C SER A 77 4.51 -4.96 13.70
N ILE A 78 4.10 -6.20 13.47
CA ILE A 78 3.63 -6.65 12.15
C ILE A 78 2.21 -6.10 11.97
N CYS A 79 1.92 -5.50 10.80
CA CYS A 79 0.56 -5.05 10.52
C CYS A 79 -0.39 -6.26 10.37
N PRO A 80 -1.58 -6.23 10.96
CA PRO A 80 -2.59 -7.25 10.74
C PRO A 80 -3.01 -7.35 9.26
N PRO A 81 -3.58 -8.49 8.81
CA PRO A 81 -3.98 -8.68 7.42
C PRO A 81 -4.94 -7.62 6.87
N GLU A 82 -5.77 -7.02 7.72
CA GLU A 82 -6.73 -5.96 7.37
C GLU A 82 -6.07 -4.61 7.11
N PHE A 83 -4.76 -4.50 7.30
CA PHE A 83 -3.99 -3.27 7.12
C PHE A 83 -2.91 -3.44 6.06
N THR A 84 -2.56 -2.33 5.43
CA THR A 84 -1.42 -2.18 4.53
C THR A 84 -0.26 -1.59 5.32
N ASP A 85 0.89 -2.23 5.26
CA ASP A 85 2.11 -1.74 5.90
C ASP A 85 2.67 -0.55 5.13
N MET A 86 2.73 0.61 5.79
CA MET A 86 3.25 1.87 5.25
C MET A 86 4.56 2.27 5.96
N GLY A 87 5.29 1.29 6.53
CA GLY A 87 6.56 1.49 7.21
C GLY A 87 6.39 1.62 8.72
N LEU A 88 6.22 2.85 9.22
CA LEU A 88 5.99 3.12 10.65
C LEU A 88 4.50 3.06 11.03
N THR A 89 3.62 2.97 10.05
CA THR A 89 2.17 2.92 10.25
C THR A 89 1.55 1.75 9.47
N CYS A 90 0.37 1.35 9.91
CA CYS A 90 -0.51 0.38 9.29
C CYS A 90 -1.78 1.10 8.84
N LEU A 91 -2.06 1.13 7.53
CA LEU A 91 -3.23 1.79 6.96
C LEU A 91 -4.38 0.79 6.78
N LYS A 92 -5.55 1.06 7.36
CA LYS A 92 -6.73 0.20 7.24
C LYS A 92 -7.16 0.06 5.77
N LYS A 93 -7.28 -1.19 5.31
CA LYS A 93 -7.79 -1.51 3.98
C LYS A 93 -9.31 -1.37 3.94
N GLY A 94 -9.84 -1.29 2.71
CA GLY A 94 -11.28 -1.36 2.46
C GLY A 94 -11.85 -0.11 1.81
N SER A 95 -11.09 0.99 1.74
CA SER A 95 -11.50 2.17 0.97
C SER A 95 -11.67 1.82 -0.51
N TYR A 96 -12.73 2.32 -1.12
CA TYR A 96 -13.01 2.07 -2.53
C TYR A 96 -13.54 3.32 -3.23
N GLY A 97 -13.36 3.36 -4.55
CA GLY A 97 -13.82 4.45 -5.39
C GLY A 97 -15.27 4.26 -5.85
N ARG A 98 -16.01 5.36 -5.95
CA ARG A 98 -17.36 5.42 -6.51
C ARG A 98 -17.41 5.66 -8.02
N GLY A 99 -16.25 5.62 -8.67
CA GLY A 99 -16.07 6.00 -10.06
C GLY A 99 -16.05 7.52 -10.27
N VAL A 100 -16.21 7.95 -11.51
CA VAL A 100 -16.23 9.37 -11.93
C VAL A 100 -17.59 10.05 -11.69
N GLY A 101 -18.56 9.30 -11.16
CA GLY A 101 -19.93 9.77 -10.99
C GLY A 101 -20.68 9.92 -12.33
N TYR A 102 -21.80 10.61 -12.26
CA TYR A 102 -22.70 10.90 -13.37
C TYR A 102 -22.61 12.39 -13.68
N PRO A 103 -21.64 12.83 -14.51
CA PRO A 103 -21.45 14.24 -14.82
C PRO A 103 -22.61 14.79 -15.65
N TRP A 104 -22.67 16.10 -15.78
CA TRP A 104 -23.60 16.82 -16.65
C TRP A 104 -23.47 16.35 -18.10
N LYS A 105 -24.62 16.16 -18.75
CA LYS A 105 -24.72 15.89 -20.19
C LYS A 105 -25.48 17.01 -20.90
N PHE A 106 -25.20 17.18 -22.20
CA PHE A 106 -25.97 18.05 -23.07
C PHE A 106 -27.44 17.58 -23.07
N GLY A 107 -28.35 18.42 -22.56
CA GLY A 107 -29.75 18.07 -22.30
C GLY A 107 -30.14 18.04 -20.81
N ASP A 108 -29.19 17.90 -19.87
CA ASP A 108 -29.45 18.08 -18.43
C ASP A 108 -29.59 19.57 -18.06
N LEU A 109 -29.00 20.44 -18.88
CA LEU A 109 -29.10 21.89 -18.81
C LEU A 109 -30.29 22.36 -19.66
N TRP A 110 -31.51 22.28 -19.14
CA TRP A 110 -32.67 22.93 -19.77
C TRP A 110 -33.21 24.05 -18.88
N LYS A 111 -33.16 25.27 -19.42
CA LYS A 111 -33.85 26.45 -18.85
C LYS A 111 -35.36 26.23 -18.94
N PHE A 112 -36.03 26.19 -17.80
CA PHE A 112 -37.41 26.68 -17.72
C PHE A 112 -37.40 27.88 -16.79
N ASN A 113 -37.64 29.07 -17.34
CA ASN A 113 -37.83 30.30 -16.58
C ASN A 113 -36.64 30.78 -15.71
N GLY A 114 -35.43 30.78 -16.27
CA GLY A 114 -34.27 31.52 -15.70
C GLY A 114 -33.39 30.77 -14.69
N THR A 115 -33.77 29.56 -14.25
CA THR A 115 -32.95 28.72 -13.35
C THR A 115 -32.13 27.70 -14.17
N ILE A 116 -30.81 27.63 -13.96
CA ILE A 116 -29.90 26.71 -14.65
C ILE A 116 -29.14 25.83 -13.65
N PHE A 117 -29.80 24.96 -12.89
CA PHE A 117 -29.12 23.88 -12.15
C PHE A 117 -30.14 22.76 -11.84
N ASN A 118 -30.34 21.82 -12.77
CA ASN A 118 -31.19 20.65 -12.51
C ASN A 118 -30.37 19.36 -12.54
N SER A 119 -30.07 18.81 -11.36
CA SER A 119 -29.34 17.55 -11.19
C SER A 119 -30.18 16.31 -11.54
N ARG A 120 -31.47 16.45 -11.88
CA ARG A 120 -32.40 15.34 -12.12
C ARG A 120 -31.91 14.38 -13.21
N GLY A 121 -31.32 14.89 -14.29
CA GLY A 121 -30.78 14.01 -15.34
C GLY A 121 -29.61 13.16 -14.85
N MET A 122 -28.76 13.71 -13.97
CA MET A 122 -27.68 12.96 -13.33
C MET A 122 -28.23 11.90 -12.36
N PHE A 123 -29.20 12.28 -11.51
CA PHE A 123 -29.88 11.36 -10.59
C PHE A 123 -30.58 10.22 -11.34
N GLN A 124 -31.32 10.50 -12.40
CA GLN A 124 -31.99 9.47 -13.21
C GLN A 124 -31.03 8.43 -13.77
N ARG A 125 -29.84 8.86 -14.24
CA ARG A 125 -28.83 7.92 -14.73
C ARG A 125 -28.21 7.11 -13.60
N CYS A 126 -27.92 7.75 -12.47
CA CYS A 126 -27.37 7.05 -11.32
C CYS A 126 -28.36 6.04 -10.73
N GLU A 127 -29.61 6.46 -10.49
CA GLU A 127 -30.65 5.61 -9.92
C GLU A 127 -31.08 4.48 -10.85
N LYS A 128 -30.87 4.64 -12.17
CA LYS A 128 -31.05 3.55 -13.13
C LYS A 128 -30.03 2.42 -12.89
N ASP A 129 -28.81 2.75 -12.50
CA ASP A 129 -27.73 1.77 -12.33
C ASP A 129 -27.67 1.23 -10.90
N TYR A 130 -28.01 2.05 -9.89
CA TYR A 130 -27.87 1.71 -8.46
C TYR A 130 -29.20 1.60 -7.70
N GLY A 131 -30.34 1.90 -8.34
CA GLY A 131 -31.66 1.93 -7.72
C GLY A 131 -32.04 3.30 -7.15
N GLN A 132 -33.34 3.52 -7.03
CA GLN A 132 -33.91 4.78 -6.56
C GLN A 132 -33.50 5.08 -5.10
N GLY A 133 -33.06 6.31 -4.82
CA GLY A 133 -32.64 6.74 -3.48
C GLY A 133 -31.21 6.35 -3.08
N ASN A 134 -30.50 5.58 -3.92
CA ASN A 134 -29.12 5.14 -3.67
C ASN A 134 -28.06 6.08 -4.26
N CYS A 135 -28.44 7.29 -4.66
CA CYS A 135 -27.56 8.29 -5.24
C CYS A 135 -27.59 9.58 -4.44
N GLU A 136 -26.50 10.34 -4.51
CA GLU A 136 -26.36 11.63 -3.83
C GLU A 136 -25.56 12.62 -4.69
N LEU A 137 -25.89 13.91 -4.55
CA LEU A 137 -25.13 14.97 -5.21
C LEU A 137 -23.93 15.31 -4.35
N TYR A 138 -22.73 15.25 -4.93
CA TYR A 138 -21.52 15.78 -4.31
C TYR A 138 -20.97 16.89 -5.19
N ASP A 139 -20.88 18.11 -4.65
CA ASP A 139 -20.60 19.34 -5.39
C ASP A 139 -21.51 19.49 -6.63
N LEU A 140 -20.96 19.26 -7.83
CA LEU A 140 -21.66 19.42 -9.10
C LEU A 140 -21.97 18.09 -9.80
N VAL A 141 -21.60 16.93 -9.22
CA VAL A 141 -21.72 15.62 -9.88
C VAL A 141 -22.46 14.65 -8.96
N VAL A 142 -23.34 13.81 -9.53
CA VAL A 142 -24.04 12.77 -8.76
C VAL A 142 -23.18 11.52 -8.68
N TYR A 143 -23.10 10.92 -7.49
CA TYR A 143 -22.42 9.65 -7.22
C TYR A 143 -23.39 8.66 -6.59
N PRO A 144 -23.12 7.34 -6.69
CA PRO A 144 -23.79 6.40 -5.81
C PRO A 144 -23.44 6.68 -4.35
N LYS A 145 -24.35 6.39 -3.42
CA LYS A 145 -24.05 6.44 -1.99
C LYS A 145 -23.01 5.39 -1.63
N CYS A 146 -22.30 5.63 -0.53
CA CYS A 146 -21.41 4.62 0.03
C CYS A 146 -22.20 3.41 0.54
N LEU A 147 -21.55 2.25 0.59
CA LEU A 147 -22.06 1.03 1.18
C LEU A 147 -22.37 1.28 2.66
N PRO A 148 -23.32 0.53 3.26
CA PRO A 148 -23.63 0.69 4.67
C PRO A 148 -22.36 0.62 5.56
N GLY A 149 -22.20 1.60 6.44
CA GLY A 149 -21.05 1.72 7.35
C GLY A 149 -19.83 2.44 6.76
N TYR A 150 -19.86 2.84 5.49
CA TYR A 150 -18.80 3.62 4.86
C TYR A 150 -19.15 5.11 4.82
N THR A 151 -18.13 5.95 4.96
CA THR A 151 -18.26 7.41 4.94
C THR A 151 -17.66 7.97 3.65
N PRO A 152 -18.37 8.84 2.92
CA PRO A 152 -17.80 9.52 1.76
C PRO A 152 -16.71 10.51 2.19
N VAL A 153 -15.55 10.43 1.54
CA VAL A 153 -14.45 11.38 1.68
C VAL A 153 -14.13 11.96 0.32
N GLY A 154 -14.34 13.26 0.19
CA GLY A 154 -14.30 13.93 -1.11
C GLY A 154 -15.42 13.45 -2.05
N CYS A 155 -15.27 13.72 -3.33
CA CYS A 155 -16.28 13.39 -4.34
C CYS A 155 -16.51 11.89 -4.50
N CYS A 156 -15.44 11.09 -4.36
CA CYS A 156 -15.34 9.87 -5.13
C CYS A 156 -14.83 8.67 -4.33
N ILE A 157 -14.51 8.83 -3.04
CA ILE A 157 -13.94 7.76 -2.21
C ILE A 157 -14.89 7.46 -1.05
N CYS A 158 -15.17 6.19 -0.82
CA CYS A 158 -15.82 5.71 0.39
C CYS A 158 -14.78 5.08 1.31
N GLN A 159 -14.69 5.57 2.54
CA GLN A 159 -13.78 5.06 3.56
C GLN A 159 -14.52 4.15 4.54
N PRO A 160 -13.88 3.05 5.00
CA PRO A 160 -14.43 2.21 6.06
C PRO A 160 -14.50 2.97 7.39
N PRO A 161 -15.19 2.42 8.40
CA PRO A 161 -15.15 2.99 9.74
C PRO A 161 -13.72 3.03 10.28
N LEU A 162 -13.46 4.00 11.16
CA LEU A 162 -12.16 4.17 11.81
C LEU A 162 -11.78 2.88 12.56
N PRO A 163 -10.56 2.37 12.40
CA PRO A 163 -10.10 1.20 13.12
C PRO A 163 -9.84 1.52 14.60
N ASP A 164 -10.22 0.60 15.49
CA ASP A 164 -9.71 0.60 16.86
C ASP A 164 -8.29 0.01 16.86
N CYS A 165 -7.27 0.88 16.79
CA CYS A 165 -5.88 0.47 16.69
C CYS A 165 -5.40 -0.40 17.86
N GLU A 166 -5.89 -0.14 19.07
CA GLU A 166 -5.45 -0.86 20.28
C GLU A 166 -5.90 -2.32 20.24
N SER A 167 -7.13 -2.57 19.76
CA SER A 167 -7.65 -3.94 19.56
C SER A 167 -6.79 -4.78 18.62
N PHE A 168 -6.05 -4.14 17.72
CA PHE A 168 -5.13 -4.76 16.78
C PHE A 168 -3.68 -4.82 17.27
N GLY A 169 -3.40 -4.45 18.53
CA GLY A 169 -2.05 -4.40 19.08
C GLY A 169 -1.17 -3.30 18.47
N LEU A 170 -1.80 -2.28 17.90
CA LEU A 170 -1.16 -1.09 17.34
C LEU A 170 -1.39 0.11 18.27
N LEU A 171 -0.66 1.19 18.03
CA LEU A 171 -0.84 2.45 18.76
C LEU A 171 -1.83 3.34 17.99
N SER A 172 -2.71 4.04 18.70
CA SER A 172 -3.62 5.00 18.07
C SER A 172 -2.83 6.16 17.46
N SER A 173 -3.22 6.60 16.26
CA SER A 173 -2.52 7.69 15.54
C SER A 173 -2.97 9.09 15.97
N ASP A 174 -3.87 9.16 16.96
CA ASP A 174 -4.46 10.37 17.54
C ASP A 174 -3.40 11.32 18.13
N VAL A 175 -2.18 10.81 18.34
CA VAL A 175 -1.02 11.57 18.83
C VAL A 175 -0.35 12.43 17.74
N ILE A 176 -0.56 12.16 16.44
CA ILE A 176 0.21 12.81 15.36
C ILE A 176 -0.64 13.68 14.41
N ASN A 177 -1.91 13.34 14.15
CA ASN A 177 -2.91 14.25 13.56
C ASN A 177 -4.26 13.50 13.37
N PRO A 178 -5.42 14.06 13.74
CA PRO A 178 -6.72 13.44 13.50
C PRO A 178 -7.07 13.26 12.00
N SER A 179 -6.29 13.84 11.08
CA SER A 179 -6.51 13.79 9.63
C SER A 179 -6.03 12.50 8.94
N ILE A 180 -5.39 11.56 9.65
CA ILE A 180 -4.98 10.23 9.14
C ILE A 180 -5.86 9.13 9.73
N GLY A 181 -7.18 9.33 9.72
CA GLY A 181 -8.16 8.51 10.45
C GLY A 181 -8.14 6.99 10.17
N LEU A 182 -7.58 6.53 9.05
CA LEU A 182 -7.44 5.09 8.76
C LEU A 182 -6.08 4.51 9.16
N SER A 183 -5.15 5.33 9.64
CA SER A 183 -3.79 4.92 9.97
C SER A 183 -3.67 4.57 11.45
N CYS A 184 -2.99 3.47 11.75
CA CYS A 184 -2.57 3.09 13.09
C CYS A 184 -1.03 3.10 13.16
N ALA A 185 -0.45 3.62 14.23
CA ALA A 185 0.99 3.63 14.41
C ALA A 185 1.48 2.25 14.86
N LYS A 186 2.63 1.81 14.35
CA LYS A 186 3.23 0.56 14.82
C LYS A 186 3.77 0.72 16.23
N LYS A 187 3.71 -0.36 17.00
CA LYS A 187 4.45 -0.45 18.26
C LYS A 187 5.93 -0.69 17.93
N ILE A 188 6.79 0.15 18.49
CA ILE A 188 8.24 0.09 18.29
C ILE A 188 8.91 -0.27 19.61
N VAL A 189 9.72 -1.31 19.59
CA VAL A 189 10.66 -1.64 20.66
C VAL A 189 12.04 -1.25 20.18
N ILE A 190 12.64 -0.28 20.88
CA ILE A 190 13.96 0.24 20.55
C ILE A 190 14.99 -0.89 20.71
N GLY A 191 15.86 -1.05 19.72
CA GLY A 191 16.91 -2.04 19.74
C GLY A 191 17.90 -1.78 20.88
N ASN A 192 18.22 -2.82 21.64
CA ASN A 192 19.18 -2.73 22.74
C ASN A 192 20.58 -3.17 22.28
N PRO A 193 21.54 -2.23 22.14
CA PRO A 193 22.87 -2.52 21.62
C PRO A 193 23.79 -3.11 22.69
N HIS A 194 24.52 -4.14 22.32
CA HIS A 194 25.54 -4.78 23.13
C HIS A 194 26.86 -4.82 22.37
N ARG A 195 27.96 -4.75 23.13
CA ARG A 195 29.28 -5.05 22.57
C ARG A 195 29.36 -6.55 22.26
N PRO A 196 29.97 -6.92 21.11
CA PRO A 196 30.21 -8.29 20.74
C PRO A 196 31.22 -9.00 21.65
#